data_AF-A0A535P9S8-F1
#
_entry.id   AF-A0A535P9S8-F1
#
_cell.length_a   1.000
_cell.length_b   1.000
_cell.length_c   1.000
_cell.angle_alpha   90.00
_cell.angle_beta   90.00
_cell.angle_gamma   90.00
#
_symmetry.space_group_name_H-M   'P 1'
#
loop_
_entity.id
_entity.type
_entity.pdbx_description
1 polymer ?
#
loop_
_entity_poly.entity_id
_entity_poly.type
_entity_poly.pdbx_seq_one_letter_code
_entity_poly.pdbx_strand_id
1 'polypeptide(L)'
;MSDLIDRFTGAIGSILDNPLVHTAVQFSVGYIIVIWLAAAFWAFQDMRRRTTMLLPPYLAAGAVVLASPVFFLLAVAIYRIIRPAETVTEATERRLSQLAIAQEL
;
A
#
# COMPACT_ATOMS: atom_id res chain seq x y z
N MET A 1 38.16 -14.65 -19.19
CA MET A 1 37.19 -14.27 -18.13
C MET A 1 35.78 -14.13 -18.69
N SER A 2 35.60 -13.59 -19.91
CA SER A 2 34.32 -13.54 -20.65
C SER A 2 33.69 -14.90 -20.90
N ASP A 3 34.46 -15.90 -21.33
CA ASP A 3 33.95 -17.24 -21.67
C ASP A 3 33.20 -17.94 -20.52
N LEU A 4 33.60 -17.66 -19.29
CA LEU A 4 32.97 -18.21 -18.09
C LEU A 4 31.66 -17.47 -17.77
N ILE A 5 31.62 -16.16 -18.01
CA ILE A 5 30.41 -15.34 -17.88
C ILE A 5 29.38 -15.73 -18.96
N ASP A 6 29.82 -16.00 -20.20
CA ASP A 6 28.95 -16.39 -21.30
C ASP A 6 28.34 -17.78 -21.07
N ARG A 7 29.14 -18.73 -20.58
CA ARG A 7 28.63 -20.06 -20.17
C ARG A 7 27.65 -19.97 -19.01
N PHE A 8 27.94 -19.14 -18.00
CA PHE A 8 27.03 -18.92 -16.88
C PHE A 8 25.72 -18.27 -17.33
N THR A 9 25.80 -17.22 -18.16
CA THR A 9 24.63 -16.51 -18.67
C THR A 9 23.79 -17.39 -19.58
N GLY A 10 24.43 -18.21 -20.42
CA GLY A 10 23.77 -19.20 -21.26
C GLY A 10 23.08 -20.31 -20.45
N ALA A 11 23.68 -20.77 -19.36
CA ALA A 11 23.07 -21.74 -18.45
C ALA A 11 21.89 -21.17 -17.67
N ILE A 12 21.94 -19.90 -17.27
CA ILE A 12 20.80 -19.22 -16.64
C ILE A 12 19.68 -19.01 -17.66
N GLY A 13 20.03 -18.62 -18.89
CA GLY A 13 19.08 -18.43 -19.99
C GLY A 13 18.31 -19.71 -20.32
N SER A 14 18.99 -20.86 -20.39
CA SER A 14 18.33 -22.14 -20.68
C SER A 14 17.35 -22.60 -19.57
N ILE A 15 17.60 -22.20 -18.31
CA ILE A 15 16.67 -22.44 -17.20
C ILE A 15 15.44 -21.53 -17.30
N LEU A 16 15.64 -20.26 -17.65
CA LEU A 16 14.57 -19.26 -17.80
C LEU A 16 13.68 -19.52 -19.02
N ASP A 17 14.21 -20.13 -20.08
CA ASP A 17 13.46 -20.46 -21.30
C ASP A 17 12.53 -21.68 -21.12
N ASN A 18 12.60 -22.35 -19.97
CA ASN A 18 11.69 -23.44 -19.65
C ASN A 18 10.26 -22.90 -19.45
N PRO A 19 9.25 -23.44 -20.16
CA PRO A 19 7.87 -22.98 -20.06
C PRO A 19 7.30 -23.02 -18.63
N LEU A 20 7.73 -23.97 -17.80
CA LEU A 20 7.32 -24.03 -16.39
C LEU A 20 7.86 -22.84 -15.58
N VAL A 21 9.11 -22.46 -15.80
CA VAL A 21 9.75 -21.32 -15.12
C VAL A 21 9.10 -20.03 -15.59
N HIS A 22 8.87 -19.89 -16.90
CA HIS A 22 8.18 -18.74 -17.46
C HIS A 22 6.80 -18.53 -16.82
N THR A 23 6.01 -19.60 -16.74
CA THR A 23 4.69 -19.57 -16.08
C THR A 23 4.80 -19.25 -14.59
N ALA A 24 5.75 -19.85 -13.87
CA ALA A 24 5.96 -19.58 -12.44
C ALA A 24 6.33 -18.11 -12.18
N VAL A 25 7.18 -17.52 -13.04
CA VAL A 25 7.55 -16.11 -12.98
C VAL A 25 6.35 -15.22 -13.25
N GLN A 26 5.54 -15.52 -14.27
CA GLN A 26 4.31 -14.78 -14.57
C GLN A 26 3.33 -14.79 -13.39
N PHE A 27 3.09 -15.96 -12.78
CA PHE A 27 2.24 -16.07 -11.59
C PHE A 27 2.81 -15.30 -10.39
N SER A 28 4.13 -15.34 -10.18
CA SER A 28 4.79 -14.59 -9.11
C SER A 28 4.62 -13.08 -9.30
N VAL A 29 4.80 -12.58 -10.52
CA VAL A 29 4.55 -11.17 -10.86
C VAL A 29 3.09 -10.80 -10.63
N GLY A 30 2.15 -11.64 -11.09
CA GLY A 30 0.72 -11.44 -10.85
C GLY A 30 0.37 -11.41 -9.36
N TYR A 31 0.93 -12.30 -8.56
CA TYR A 31 0.73 -12.36 -7.11
C TYR A 31 1.21 -11.07 -6.42
N ILE A 32 2.38 -10.56 -6.81
CA ILE A 32 2.90 -9.27 -6.31
C ILE A 32 1.93 -8.13 -6.64
N ILE A 33 1.37 -8.10 -7.85
CA ILE A 33 0.37 -7.10 -8.25
C ILE A 33 -0.90 -7.21 -7.41
N VAL A 34 -1.38 -8.42 -7.14
CA VAL A 34 -2.57 -8.64 -6.29
C VAL A 34 -2.33 -8.14 -4.87
N ILE A 35 -1.17 -8.46 -4.27
CA ILE A 35 -0.79 -7.92 -2.95
C ILE A 35 -0.69 -6.41 -2.98
N TRP A 36 -0.13 -5.83 -4.03
CA TRP A 36 -0.02 -4.39 -4.20
C TRP A 36 -1.39 -3.71 -4.23
N LEU A 37 -2.34 -4.25 -5.01
CA LEU A 37 -3.73 -3.76 -5.03
C LEU A 37 -4.45 -3.98 -3.71
N ALA A 38 -4.24 -5.13 -3.05
CA ALA A 38 -4.83 -5.42 -1.74
C ALA A 38 -4.33 -4.43 -0.67
N ALA A 39 -3.04 -4.06 -0.71
CA ALA A 39 -2.48 -3.06 0.18
C ALA A 39 -3.04 -1.65 -0.10
N ALA A 40 -3.23 -1.27 -1.37
CA ALA A 40 -3.91 -0.03 -1.75
C ALA A 40 -5.35 0.00 -1.22
N PHE A 41 -6.08 -1.10 -1.36
CA PHE A 41 -7.43 -1.26 -0.81
C PHE A 41 -7.44 -1.21 0.71
N TRP A 42 -6.46 -1.83 1.38
CA TRP A 42 -6.36 -1.80 2.84
C TRP A 42 -6.08 -0.38 3.37
N ALA A 43 -5.23 0.40 2.69
CA ALA A 43 -4.99 1.81 3.02
C ALA A 43 -6.25 2.67 2.86
N PHE A 44 -7.01 2.47 1.78
CA PHE A 44 -8.31 3.11 1.58
C PHE A 44 -9.28 2.79 2.72
N GLN A 45 -9.33 1.52 3.12
CA GLN A 45 -10.29 1.03 4.09
C GLN A 45 -9.92 1.38 5.53
N ASP A 46 -8.63 1.47 5.89
CA ASP A 46 -8.16 1.99 7.18
C ASP A 46 -8.50 3.48 7.34
N MET A 47 -8.33 4.29 6.29
CA MET A 47 -8.74 5.71 6.33
C MET A 47 -10.26 5.88 6.36
N ARG A 48 -11.04 5.07 5.63
CA ARG A 48 -12.51 5.10 5.70
C ARG A 48 -13.03 4.80 7.11
N ARG A 49 -12.36 3.93 7.85
CA ARG A 49 -12.75 3.61 9.24
C ARG A 49 -12.47 4.76 10.22
N ARG A 50 -11.66 5.75 9.82
CA ARG A 50 -11.18 6.84 10.70
C ARG A 50 -11.71 8.22 10.33
N THR A 51 -12.49 8.37 9.24
CA THR A 51 -12.97 9.68 8.77
C THR A 51 -14.40 9.62 8.23
N THR A 52 -15.27 10.55 8.64
CA THR A 52 -16.68 10.65 8.21
C THR A 52 -16.86 11.24 6.81
N MET A 53 -15.82 11.85 6.23
CA MET A 53 -15.83 12.49 4.92
C MET A 53 -15.16 11.60 3.86
N LEU A 54 -15.77 11.50 2.66
CA LEU A 54 -15.30 10.64 1.57
C LEU A 54 -14.03 11.12 0.85
N LEU A 55 -13.62 12.38 1.01
CA LEU A 55 -12.56 13.00 0.20
C LEU A 55 -11.13 12.50 0.53
N PRO A 56 -10.72 12.34 1.80
CA PRO A 56 -9.35 11.89 2.14
C PRO A 56 -8.99 10.44 1.72
N PRO A 57 -9.91 9.45 1.80
CA PRO A 57 -9.63 8.08 1.37
C PRO A 57 -9.23 7.94 -0.10
N TYR A 58 -9.87 8.69 -1.02
CA TYR A 58 -9.55 8.59 -2.45
C TYR A 58 -8.15 9.15 -2.79
N LEU A 59 -7.70 10.20 -2.09
CA LEU A 59 -6.33 10.72 -2.24
C LEU A 59 -5.29 9.73 -1.72
N ALA A 60 -5.59 9.00 -0.65
CA ALA A 60 -4.74 7.94 -0.12
C ALA A 60 -4.64 6.73 -1.04
N ALA A 61 -5.77 6.22 -1.52
CA ALA A 61 -5.79 5.15 -2.52
C ALA A 61 -5.07 5.61 -3.79
N GLY A 62 -5.34 6.84 -4.25
CA GLY A 62 -4.70 7.44 -5.41
C GLY A 62 -3.19 7.55 -5.24
N ALA A 63 -2.68 7.96 -4.08
CA ALA A 63 -1.24 8.06 -3.81
C ALA A 63 -0.55 6.69 -3.78
N VAL A 64 -1.21 5.65 -3.23
CA VAL A 64 -0.67 4.27 -3.22
C VAL A 64 -0.71 3.65 -4.62
N VAL A 65 -1.70 3.99 -5.45
CA VAL A 65 -1.79 3.54 -6.86
C VAL A 65 -0.82 4.31 -7.76
N LEU A 66 -0.60 5.61 -7.51
CA LEU A 66 0.40 6.44 -8.21
C LEU A 66 1.83 6.03 -7.86
N ALA A 67 2.05 5.51 -6.64
CA ALA A 67 3.30 4.88 -6.29
C ALA A 67 3.42 3.57 -7.07
N SER A 68 4.39 3.54 -8.00
CA SER A 68 4.71 2.33 -8.75
C SER A 68 4.94 1.14 -7.80
N PRO A 69 4.76 -0.11 -8.26
CA PRO A 69 5.00 -1.30 -7.44
C PRO A 69 6.41 -1.35 -6.83
N VAL A 70 7.39 -0.64 -7.41
CA VAL A 70 8.76 -0.50 -6.88
C VAL A 70 8.85 0.51 -5.73
N PHE A 71 8.05 1.58 -5.76
CA PHE A 71 8.02 2.63 -4.73
C PHE A 71 7.01 2.38 -3.60
N PHE A 72 6.37 1.20 -3.58
CA PHE A 72 5.40 0.78 -2.57
C PHE A 72 5.86 1.03 -1.12
N LEU A 73 7.10 0.66 -0.77
CA LEU A 73 7.63 0.84 0.59
C LEU A 73 7.74 2.32 0.98
N LEU A 74 8.15 3.18 0.04
CA LEU A 74 8.26 4.62 0.29
C LEU A 74 6.87 5.26 0.42
N ALA A 75 5.92 4.81 -0.39
CA ALA A 75 4.54 5.28 -0.32
C ALA A 75 3.88 4.93 1.01
N VAL A 76 4.06 3.70 1.51
CA VAL A 76 3.60 3.30 2.84
C VAL A 76 4.30 4.11 3.94
N ALA A 77 5.61 4.38 3.81
CA ALA A 77 6.35 5.17 4.78
C ALA A 77 5.87 6.62 4.86
N ILE A 78 5.70 7.29 3.72
CA ILE A 78 5.16 8.67 3.64
C ILE A 78 3.72 8.71 4.18
N TYR A 79 2.92 7.70 3.85
CA TYR A 79 1.55 7.59 4.33
C TYR A 79 1.46 7.48 5.86
N ARG A 80 2.39 6.73 6.46
CA ARG A 80 2.48 6.58 7.91
C ARG A 80 2.83 7.90 8.62
N ILE A 81 3.49 8.83 7.93
CA ILE A 81 3.85 10.16 8.42
C ILE A 81 2.67 11.15 8.31
N ILE A 82 1.87 11.07 7.26
CA ILE A 82 0.70 11.95 7.05
C ILE A 82 -0.50 11.57 7.94
N ARG A 83 -0.49 10.37 8.53
CA ARG A 83 -1.58 9.80 9.34
C ARG A 83 -2.09 10.81 10.40
N PRO A 84 -3.32 11.33 10.27
CA PRO A 84 -3.91 12.21 11.27
C PRO A 84 -4.13 11.44 12.58
N ALA A 85 -3.79 12.08 13.70
CA ALA A 85 -3.72 11.43 15.01
C ALA A 85 -5.07 11.19 15.69
N GLU A 86 -6.15 11.88 15.29
CA GLU A 86 -7.42 11.84 16.01
C GLU A 86 -8.48 11.02 15.29
N THR A 87 -9.13 10.12 16.04
CA THR A 87 -10.25 9.32 15.57
C THR A 87 -11.58 10.09 15.68
N VAL A 88 -12.54 9.80 14.79
CA VAL A 88 -13.88 10.46 14.80
C VAL A 88 -14.58 10.32 16.15
N THR A 89 -14.36 9.20 16.83
CA THR A 89 -14.91 8.92 18.17
C THR A 89 -14.34 9.89 19.21
N GLU A 90 -13.02 10.09 19.24
CA GLU A 90 -12.38 11.06 20.16
C GLU A 90 -12.82 12.50 19.87
N ALA A 91 -13.00 12.87 18.59
CA ALA A 91 -13.51 14.19 18.21
C ALA A 91 -14.97 14.41 18.66
N THR A 92 -15.79 13.36 18.60
CA THR A 92 -17.17 13.37 19.11
C THR A 92 -17.23 13.46 20.63
N GLU A 93 -16.42 12.68 21.32
CA GLU A 93 -16.36 12.69 22.79
C GLU A 93 -15.87 14.04 23.31
N ARG A 94 -14.89 14.66 22.65
CA ARG A 94 -14.48 16.05 22.95
C ARG A 94 -15.59 17.06 22.73
N ARG A 95 -16.39 16.92 21.68
CA ARG A 95 -17.54 17.82 21.46
C ARG A 95 -18.60 17.62 22.54
N LEU A 96 -18.90 16.39 22.92
CA LEU A 96 -19.86 16.08 23.97
C LEU A 96 -19.39 16.55 25.34
N SER A 97 -18.09 16.41 25.65
CA SER A 97 -17.54 16.92 26.91
C SER A 97 -17.56 18.45 26.96
N GLN A 98 -17.24 19.13 25.85
CA GLN A 98 -17.37 20.58 25.74
C GLN A 98 -18.82 21.06 25.89
N LEU A 99 -19.78 20.33 25.30
CA LEU A 99 -21.21 20.64 25.46
C LEU A 99 -21.70 20.39 26.89
N ALA A 100 -21.25 19.32 27.55
CA ALA A 100 -21.60 19.04 28.94
C ALA A 100 -21.09 20.14 29.88
N ILE A 101 -19.82 20.56 29.72
CA ILE A 101 -19.24 21.68 30.48
C ILE A 101 -20.00 22.99 30.23
N ALA A 102 -20.40 23.24 28.99
CA ALA A 102 -21.17 24.44 28.64
C ALA A 102 -22.63 24.42 29.13
N GLN A 103 -23.19 23.24 29.45
CA GLN A 103 -24.52 23.13 30.07
C GLN A 103 -24.48 23.17 31.60
N GLU A 104 -23.32 22.90 32.21
CA GLU A 104 -23.12 23.00 33.66
C GLU A 104 -22.83 24.42 34.17
N LEU A 105 -22.46 25.35 33.28
CA LEU A 105 -22.21 26.79 33.55
C LEU A 105 -23.43 27.66 33.21
#